data_AF-A0A7C3B5F8-F1
#
_entry.id   AF-A0A7C3B5F8-F1
#
_cell.length_a   1.000
_cell.length_b   1.000
_cell.length_c   1.000
_cell.angle_alpha   90.00
_cell.angle_beta   90.00
_cell.angle_gamma   90.00
#
_symmetry.space_group_name_H-M   'P 1'
#
loop_
_entity.id
_entity.type
_entity.pdbx_description
1 polymer ?
#
loop_
_entity_poly.entity_id
_entity_poly.type
_entity_poly.pdbx_seq_one_letter_code
_entity_poly.pdbx_strand_id
1 'polypeptide(L)' 'MVHTNKLEGWFSLLKRGVNGTFHRVSEKHLNKYIDEFVFRYNNMKLNNSTRSILAVKQVGNKRLSYRKVKGG' A
#
# COMPACT_ATOMS: atom_id res chain seq x y z
N MET A 1 10.53 -18.87 -23.13
CA MET A 1 10.88 -17.46 -22.87
C MET A 1 10.00 -16.96 -21.73
N VAL A 2 10.56 -16.76 -20.54
CA VAL A 2 9.81 -16.28 -19.37
C VAL A 2 9.85 -14.75 -19.40
N HIS A 3 8.69 -14.09 -19.42
CA HIS A 3 8.62 -12.62 -19.44
C HIS A 3 8.67 -12.03 -18.02
N THR A 4 9.82 -11.45 -17.64
CA THR A 4 10.04 -10.73 -16.37
C THR A 4 9.68 -9.24 -16.43
N ASN A 5 9.37 -8.71 -17.62
CA ASN A 5 9.07 -7.29 -17.85
C ASN A 5 8.00 -6.71 -16.90
N LYS A 6 6.99 -7.51 -16.53
CA LYS A 6 5.96 -7.07 -15.56
C LYS A 6 6.53 -6.89 -14.16
N LEU A 7 7.41 -7.78 -13.75
CA LEU A 7 8.06 -7.79 -12.44
C LEU A 7 9.03 -6.60 -12.31
N GLU A 8 9.86 -6.36 -13.33
CA GLU A 8 10.77 -5.22 -13.40
C GLU A 8 10.03 -3.88 -13.37
N GLY A 9 8.91 -3.79 -14.10
CA GLY A 9 8.02 -2.63 -14.06
C GLY A 9 7.43 -2.40 -12.67
N TRP A 10 7.00 -3.47 -11.98
CA TRP A 10 6.49 -3.37 -10.62
C TRP A 10 7.56 -2.86 -9.63
N PHE A 11 8.77 -3.42 -9.66
CA PHE A 11 9.87 -2.95 -8.82
C PHE A 11 10.27 -1.51 -9.10
N SER A 12 10.19 -1.07 -10.37
CA SER A 12 10.46 0.32 -10.75
C SER A 12 9.44 1.28 -10.13
N LEU A 13 8.16 0.90 -10.09
CA LEU A 13 7.10 1.68 -9.44
C LEU A 13 7.29 1.72 -7.91
N LEU A 14 7.64 0.59 -7.29
CA LEU A 14 7.88 0.51 -5.85
C LEU A 14 9.03 1.44 -5.43
N LYS A 15 10.19 1.37 -6.10
CA LYS A 15 11.35 2.22 -5.79
C LYS A 15 11.02 3.71 -5.91
N ARG A 16 10.30 4.09 -6.97
CA ARG A 16 9.85 5.48 -7.16
C ARG A 16 8.91 5.93 -6.04
N GLY A 17 7.97 5.08 -5.65
CA GLY A 17 7.00 5.39 -4.60
C GLY A 17 7.63 5.48 -3.20
N VAL A 18 8.63 4.65 -2.90
CA VAL A 18 9.43 4.77 -1.68
C VAL A 18 10.19 6.09 -1.65
N ASN A 19 10.93 6.42 -2.71
CA ASN A 19 11.72 7.65 -2.75
C ASN A 19 10.84 8.92 -2.74
N GLY A 20 9.70 8.89 -3.44
CA GLY A 20 8.84 10.06 -3.63
C GLY A 20 7.73 10.26 -2.59
N THR A 21 7.04 9.20 -2.18
CA THR A 21 5.88 9.29 -1.28
C THR A 21 6.25 8.98 0.17
N PHE A 22 7.19 8.06 0.40
CA PHE A 22 7.55 7.59 1.74
C PHE A 22 8.98 8.01 2.14
N HIS A 23 9.16 9.26 2.56
CA HIS A 23 10.49 9.77 2.93
C HIS A 23 11.10 9.15 4.20
N ARG A 24 10.34 8.35 4.96
CA ARG A 24 10.82 7.67 6.18
C ARG A 24 10.19 6.29 6.34
N VAL A 25 10.50 5.38 5.41
CA VAL A 25 10.12 3.96 5.52
C VAL A 25 10.84 3.34 6.72
N SER A 26 10.07 2.77 7.65
CA SER A 26 10.60 1.95 8.74
C SER A 26 10.41 0.48 8.42
N GLU A 27 11.42 -0.34 8.70
CA GLU A 27 11.35 -1.80 8.55
C GLU A 27 10.13 -2.41 9.27
N LYS A 28 9.75 -1.84 10.43
CA LYS A 28 8.56 -2.27 11.20
C LYS A 28 7.26 -2.21 10.41
N HIS A 29 7.19 -1.37 9.39
CA HIS A 29 6.00 -1.17 8.55
C HIS A 29 6.21 -1.59 7.10
N LEU A 30 7.33 -2.23 6.78
CA LEU A 30 7.69 -2.60 5.40
C LEU A 30 6.57 -3.39 4.71
N ASN A 31 6.02 -4.39 5.41
CA ASN A 31 4.92 -5.22 4.91
C ASN A 31 3.70 -4.37 4.51
N LYS A 32 3.36 -3.34 5.29
CA LYS A 32 2.21 -2.46 5.00
C LYS A 32 2.42 -1.65 3.72
N TYR A 33 3.64 -1.18 3.48
CA TYR A 33 3.97 -0.46 2.24
C TYR A 33 3.89 -1.41 1.03
N ILE A 34 4.44 -2.63 1.15
CA ILE A 34 4.38 -3.62 0.08
C ILE A 34 2.92 -3.98 -0.26
N ASP A 35 2.11 -4.27 0.75
CA ASP A 35 0.69 -4.61 0.59
C ASP A 35 -0.07 -3.50 -0.14
N GLU A 36 0.23 -2.23 0.17
CA GLU A 36 -0.35 -1.09 -0.51
C GLU A 36 0.04 -1.03 -2.00
N PHE A 37 1.32 -1.22 -2.33
CA PHE A 37 1.77 -1.22 -3.73
C PHE A 37 1.21 -2.40 -4.52
N VAL A 38 1.10 -3.56 -3.90
CA VAL A 38 0.44 -4.74 -4.50
C VAL A 38 -1.03 -4.43 -4.78
N PHE A 39 -1.75 -3.85 -3.81
CA PHE A 39 -3.13 -3.43 -3.99
C PHE A 39 -3.28 -2.43 -5.14
N ARG A 40 -2.43 -1.39 -5.18
CA ARG A 40 -2.44 -0.37 -6.24
C ARG A 40 -2.19 -0.97 -7.62
N TYR A 41 -1.17 -1.83 -7.75
CA TYR A 41 -0.81 -2.44 -9.03
C TYR A 41 -1.91 -3.36 -9.55
N ASN A 42 -2.46 -4.22 -8.68
CA ASN A 42 -3.52 -5.15 -9.06
C ASN A 42 -4.83 -4.46 -9.44
N ASN A 43 -5.11 -3.28 -8.86
CA ASN A 43 -6.35 -2.54 -9.09
C ASN A 43 -6.15 -1.30 -9.98
N MET A 44 -5.00 -1.16 -10.66
CA MET A 44 -4.65 0.04 -11.43
C MET A 44 -5.61 0.30 -12.60
N LYS A 45 -6.20 -0.75 -13.17
CA LYS A 45 -7.13 -0.67 -14.31
C LYS A 45 -8.58 -0.35 -13.90
N LEU A 46 -8.89 -0.32 -12.61
CA LEU A 46 -10.23 -0.04 -12.12
C LEU A 46 -10.50 1.47 -12.10
N ASN A 47 -11.77 1.83 -12.22
CA ASN A 47 -12.21 3.20 -11.98
C ASN A 47 -11.94 3.59 -10.51
N ASN A 48 -11.62 4.85 -10.28
CA ASN A 48 -11.31 5.42 -8.96
C ASN A 48 -12.43 5.13 -7.94
N SER A 49 -13.70 5.25 -8.34
CA SER A 49 -14.86 4.97 -7.48
C SER A 49 -14.92 3.50 -7.06
N THR A 50 -14.63 2.57 -7.97
CA THR A 50 -14.62 1.14 -7.65
C THR A 50 -13.43 0.79 -6.75
N ARG A 51 -12.26 1.37 -7.04
CA ARG A 51 -11.04 1.16 -6.26
C ARG A 51 -11.16 1.70 -4.84
N SER A 52 -11.81 2.86 -4.65
CA SER A 52 -12.04 3.42 -3.32
C SER A 52 -13.00 2.55 -2.49
N ILE A 53 -14.08 2.05 -3.10
CA ILE A 53 -15.00 1.12 -2.44
C ILE A 53 -14.26 -0.17 -2.02
N LEU A 54 -13.39 -0.71 -2.87
CA LEU A 54 -12.58 -1.89 -2.54
C LEU A 54 -11.61 -1.62 -1.38
N ALA A 55 -10.98 -0.45 -1.35
CA ALA A 55 -10.10 -0.06 -0.24
C ALA A 55 -10.87 0.01 1.09
N VAL A 56 -12.07 0.62 1.09
CA VAL A 56 -12.93 0.71 2.28
C VAL A 56 -13.38 -0.67 2.77
N LYS A 57 -13.69 -1.60 1.85
CA LYS A 57 -14.03 -2.99 2.22
C LYS A 57 -12.91 -3.69 3.00
N GLN A 58 -11.64 -3.39 2.72
CA GLN A 58 -10.49 -3.97 3.45
C GLN A 58 -10.30 -3.44 4.88
N VAL A 59 -10.98 -2.34 5.22
CA VAL A 59 -10.97 -1.74 6.56
C VAL A 59 -11.98 -2.44 7.49
N GLY A 60 -12.95 -3.19 6.92
CA GLY A 60 -13.93 -3.94 7.69
C GLY A 60 -13.29 -4.76 8.81
N ASN A 61 -13.88 -4.71 10.01
CA ASN A 61 -13.41 -5.36 11.24
C ASN A 61 -12.08 -4.84 11.83
N LYS A 62 -11.43 -3.83 11.25
CA LYS A 62 -10.23 -3.17 11.81
C LYS A 62 -10.62 -1.84 12.45
N ARG A 63 -10.97 -1.87 13.74
CA ARG A 63 -11.33 -0.67 14.50
C ARG A 63 -10.10 -0.04 15.16
N LEU A 64 -9.80 1.21 14.83
CA LEU A 64 -8.81 2.02 15.53
C LEU A 64 -9.46 2.59 16.80
N SER A 65 -9.05 2.09 17.96
CA SER A 65 -9.42 2.69 19.25
C SER A 65 -8.39 3.74 19.66
N TYR A 66 -8.84 4.91 20.10
CA TYR A 66 -7.94 5.88 20.71
C TYR A 66 -7.36 5.32 22.00
N ARG A 67 -6.03 5.17 22.05
CA ARG A 67 -5.34 4.80 23.27
C ARG A 67 -5.19 6.07 24.12
N LYS A 68 -5.81 6.10 25.30
CA LYS A 68 -5.61 7.22 26.25
C LYS A 68 -4.11 7.39 26.49
N VAL A 69 -3.62 8.59 26.23
CA VAL A 69 -2.27 9.01 26.60
C VAL A 69 -2.19 8.91 28.12
N LYS A 70 -1.22 8.16 28.66
CA LYS A 70 -0.96 8.19 30.11
C LYS A 70 -0.42 9.58 30.43
N GLY A 71 -1.26 10.43 31.02
CA GLY A 71 -0.81 11.69 31.62
C GLY A 71 0.16 11.37 32.75
N GLY A 72 1.29 12.09 32.77
CA GLY A 72 2.21 12.11 33.90
C GLY A 72 1.68 12.98 35.01
#